data_AF-A0A182NSF8-F1
#
_entry.id   AF-A0A182NSF8-F1
#
_cell.length_a   1.000
_cell.length_b   1.000
_cell.length_c   1.000
_cell.angle_alpha   90.00
_cell.angle_beta   90.00
_cell.angle_gamma   90.00
#
_symmetry.space_group_name_H-M   'P 1'
#
loop_
_entity.id
_entity.type
_entity.pdbx_description
1 polymer ?
#
loop_
_entity_poly.entity_id
_entity_poly.type
_entity_poly.pdbx_seq_one_letter_code
_entity_poly.pdbx_strand_id
1 'polypeptide(L)'
;MFDASPLIVYFRKVYFFNPFHSGLQDQLLTFMVREDFALNSTAGNKLNIFNGVAIRCTVFPRNPTLLPWNSLPESFRSVRYVQQSVRASNGSGGLDGMLLGNMAVAMNFTAETMDASDGQEYGYRLKNDTYVGSLGDLLQYRTDVSFNIRFMKYYDTQDIEFLHPIYSDQLCVLSPKSLEIPQWLAIFLCFHPYVWALFVIIGFVGGYCWYVLRRWALRKVGRYRQRLMKGDHASCSVLSIELWLVLLGASSTHLPHRMIERLLLSAFLIANVIISGTFQGTLTTAFSTKSYYKDLNTLAALDLSGLPIGTSSRSLLDIFGNHSLSPLYHSLKGKLQILNESARHRAAFQRDVCCIERHSDVHLIINTEYIRPSGLPMLHVIDECPRVYSLAYIVRKGWPFAPLFNAAIFRFVESGLSMKWYADTEDALIMQKRIRQMMEQREESALRKLTMTDMQTSFYIMALGMLASSVVFIVEAFVGRSD
;
A
#
# COMPACT_ATOMS: atom_id res chain seq x y z
N MET A 1 -9.28 7.45 17.32
CA MET A 1 -8.17 8.12 16.61
C MET A 1 -7.80 9.33 17.45
N PHE A 2 -6.95 9.13 18.46
CA PHE A 2 -6.34 10.24 19.18
C PHE A 2 -4.95 10.40 18.55
N ASP A 3 -4.77 11.47 17.78
CA ASP A 3 -3.45 11.86 17.30
C ASP A 3 -2.54 12.04 18.51
N ALA A 4 -1.40 11.34 18.50
CA ALA A 4 -0.38 11.48 19.50
C ALA A 4 0.06 12.95 19.56
N SER A 5 -0.31 13.64 20.64
CA SER A 5 0.18 14.98 20.91
C SER A 5 1.71 14.94 20.96
N PRO A 6 2.43 15.86 20.29
CA PRO A 6 3.89 15.80 20.23
C PRO A 6 4.48 15.94 21.64
N LEU A 7 5.09 14.86 22.12
CA LEU A 7 5.77 14.81 23.41
C LEU A 7 7.19 15.33 23.23
N ILE A 8 7.48 16.51 23.77
CA ILE A 8 8.83 17.10 23.71
C ILE A 8 9.47 16.97 25.10
N VAL A 9 10.59 16.26 25.17
CA VAL A 9 11.39 16.13 26.38
C VAL A 9 12.59 17.06 26.26
N TYR A 10 12.70 18.05 27.16
CA TYR A 10 13.87 18.93 27.23
C TYR A 10 14.38 18.98 28.68
N PHE A 11 15.58 18.46 28.91
CA PHE A 11 16.16 18.23 30.23
C PHE A 11 15.22 17.44 31.17
N ARG A 12 14.70 18.10 32.21
CA ARG A 12 13.87 17.53 33.29
C ARG A 12 12.39 17.90 33.16
N LYS A 13 11.98 18.47 32.02
CA LYS A 13 10.61 18.92 31.78
C LYS A 13 10.03 18.18 30.58
N VAL A 14 8.88 17.54 30.80
CA VAL A 14 8.05 16.96 29.75
C VAL A 14 7.00 18.00 29.42
N TYR A 15 6.93 18.36 28.15
CA TYR A 15 5.95 19.30 27.63
C TYR A 15 4.84 18.53 26.93
N PHE A 16 3.61 18.69 27.41
CA PHE A 16 2.41 18.18 26.77
C PHE A 16 1.70 19.32 26.05
N PHE A 17 1.50 19.16 24.74
CA PHE A 17 0.71 20.11 23.96
C PHE A 17 -0.77 19.77 24.08
N ASN A 18 -1.53 20.64 24.76
CA ASN A 18 -2.98 20.54 24.86
C ASN A 18 -3.65 21.56 23.92
N PRO A 19 -4.24 21.12 22.79
CA PRO A 19 -4.80 22.02 21.79
C PRO A 19 -6.11 22.72 22.22
N PHE A 20 -6.67 22.40 23.38
CA PHE A 20 -7.99 22.90 23.82
C PHE A 20 -7.93 24.18 24.68
N HIS A 21 -6.74 24.72 24.95
CA HIS A 21 -6.58 26.00 25.64
C HIS A 21 -6.26 27.14 24.65
N SER A 22 -6.85 28.32 24.87
CA SER A 22 -6.67 29.49 24.01
C SER A 22 -5.41 30.33 24.33
N GLY A 23 -4.81 30.13 25.50
CA GLY A 23 -3.60 30.83 25.94
C GLY A 23 -2.32 30.08 25.55
N LEU A 24 -1.34 30.78 24.97
CA LEU A 24 -0.08 30.20 24.46
C LEU A 24 0.79 29.55 25.56
N GLN A 25 0.67 30.03 26.80
CA GLN A 25 1.31 29.43 27.99
C GLN A 25 0.53 28.22 28.55
N ASP A 26 -0.80 28.21 28.41
CA ASP A 26 -1.68 27.15 28.94
C ASP A 26 -1.80 25.94 27.99
N GLN A 27 -1.43 26.12 26.72
CA GLN A 27 -1.30 25.03 25.75
C GLN A 27 -0.12 24.10 26.06
N LEU A 28 0.87 24.56 26.83
CA LEU A 28 2.08 23.83 27.18
C LEU A 28 2.04 23.41 28.66
N LEU A 29 1.43 22.26 28.92
CA LEU A 29 1.45 21.64 30.24
C LEU A 29 2.87 21.17 30.54
N THR A 30 3.51 21.82 31.51
CA THR A 30 4.88 21.52 31.89
C THR A 30 4.87 20.58 33.09
N PHE A 31 5.22 19.32 32.89
CA PHE A 31 5.44 18.37 33.98
C PHE A 31 6.93 18.35 34.32
N MET A 32 7.27 18.68 35.56
CA MET A 32 8.63 18.47 36.05
C MET A 32 8.80 16.98 36.36
N VAL A 33 9.72 16.33 35.64
CA VAL A 33 10.20 15.00 36.00
C VAL A 33 11.02 15.18 37.27
N ARG A 34 10.40 14.88 38.40
CA ARG A 34 11.06 14.89 39.70
C ARG A 34 12.07 13.74 39.69
N GLU A 35 13.37 14.07 39.76
CA GLU A 35 14.44 13.09 39.96
C GLU A 35 14.34 12.37 41.32
N ASP A 36 13.42 12.81 42.19
CA ASP A 36 13.16 12.18 43.49
C ASP A 36 12.37 10.87 43.39
N PHE A 37 12.19 10.30 42.18
CA PHE A 37 12.27 8.85 42.07
C PHE A 37 13.74 8.44 42.22
N ALA A 38 14.25 8.63 43.44
CA ALA A 38 15.10 7.59 43.98
C ALA A 38 14.34 6.30 43.67
N LEU A 39 14.93 5.44 42.86
CA LEU A 39 14.75 4.01 43.04
C LEU A 39 15.19 3.72 44.48
N ASN A 40 14.37 4.08 45.47
CA ASN A 40 14.07 3.12 46.50
C ASN A 40 13.60 1.91 45.70
N SER A 41 14.53 1.00 45.49
CA SER A 41 14.35 -0.35 45.00
C SER A 41 13.51 -1.15 45.99
N THR A 42 12.47 -0.55 46.56
CA THR A 42 11.36 -1.20 47.23
C THR A 42 10.21 -1.48 46.25
N ALA A 43 10.52 -1.63 44.96
CA ALA A 43 10.11 -2.84 44.23
C ALA A 43 10.96 -4.05 44.73
N GLY A 44 11.18 -4.13 46.04
CA GLY A 44 12.10 -5.01 46.76
C GLY A 44 11.57 -6.43 46.86
N ASN A 45 10.37 -6.66 46.33
CA ASN A 45 9.93 -7.98 45.94
C ASN A 45 9.96 -8.04 44.41
N LYS A 46 11.16 -7.99 43.81
CA LYS A 46 11.36 -8.84 42.62
C LYS A 46 10.79 -10.19 43.03
N LEU A 47 9.91 -10.73 42.21
CA LEU A 47 9.30 -12.02 42.48
C LEU A 47 10.45 -13.02 42.43
N ASN A 48 11.19 -13.21 43.51
CA ASN A 48 12.33 -14.10 43.67
C ASN A 48 11.81 -15.54 43.74
N ILE A 49 10.97 -15.91 42.76
CA ILE A 49 10.25 -17.16 42.72
C ILE A 49 11.20 -18.26 42.25
N PHE A 50 12.03 -17.95 41.26
CA PHE A 50 12.89 -18.94 40.62
C PHE A 50 14.32 -18.99 41.16
N ASN A 51 14.76 -18.03 41.98
CA ASN A 51 16.11 -18.03 42.60
C ASN A 51 17.26 -18.36 41.63
N GLY A 52 17.18 -17.91 40.37
CA GLY A 52 18.19 -18.14 39.35
C GLY A 52 18.07 -19.48 38.60
N VAL A 53 16.97 -20.22 38.74
CA VAL A 53 16.71 -21.43 37.94
C VAL A 53 16.83 -21.12 36.45
N ALA A 54 17.55 -21.98 35.73
CA ALA A 54 17.65 -21.92 34.28
C ALA A 54 16.34 -22.41 33.65
N ILE A 55 15.76 -21.60 32.76
CA ILE A 55 14.60 -21.96 31.95
C ILE A 55 15.05 -22.02 30.50
N ARG A 56 14.85 -23.19 29.88
CA ARG A 56 15.20 -23.43 28.48
C ARG A 56 14.15 -22.80 27.58
N CYS A 57 14.57 -21.86 26.76
CA CYS A 57 13.70 -21.08 25.88
C CYS A 57 14.11 -21.28 24.43
N THR A 58 13.27 -21.93 23.63
CA THR A 58 13.54 -21.98 22.19
C THR A 58 13.12 -20.67 21.55
N VAL A 59 14.08 -20.05 20.88
CA VAL A 59 13.93 -18.78 20.17
C VAL A 59 14.53 -18.90 18.78
N PHE A 60 14.02 -18.13 17.82
CA PHE A 60 14.65 -17.95 16.52
C PHE A 60 14.45 -16.50 16.02
N PRO A 61 15.36 -15.97 15.18
CA PRO A 61 15.25 -14.62 14.64
C PRO A 61 13.98 -14.40 13.81
N ARG A 62 13.24 -13.33 14.09
CA ARG A 62 12.08 -12.87 13.31
C ARG A 62 11.91 -11.36 13.47
N ASN A 63 11.98 -10.61 12.37
CA ASN A 63 11.71 -9.17 12.44
C ASN A 63 10.21 -8.87 12.54
N PRO A 64 9.77 -7.87 13.34
CA PRO A 64 10.54 -7.10 14.34
C PRO A 64 10.52 -7.73 15.75
N THR A 65 9.92 -8.91 15.93
CA THR A 65 9.62 -9.45 17.25
C THR A 65 10.84 -10.02 17.98
N LEU A 66 11.80 -10.62 17.28
CA LEU A 66 13.01 -11.19 17.86
C LEU A 66 14.22 -10.94 16.98
N LEU A 67 15.16 -10.13 17.48
CA LEU A 67 16.41 -9.81 16.78
C LEU A 67 17.63 -10.14 17.65
N PRO A 68 18.64 -10.85 17.11
CA PRO A 68 19.92 -10.99 17.79
C PRO A 68 20.59 -9.64 18.02
N TRP A 69 21.36 -9.51 19.11
CA TRP A 69 22.06 -8.27 19.51
C TRP A 69 22.82 -7.57 18.37
N ASN A 70 23.48 -8.33 17.50
CA ASN A 70 24.28 -7.79 16.39
C ASN A 70 23.43 -7.18 15.27
N SER A 71 22.16 -7.59 15.17
CA SER A 71 21.22 -7.11 14.15
C SER A 71 20.30 -5.98 14.63
N LEU A 72 20.34 -5.66 15.93
CA LEU A 72 19.54 -4.56 16.49
C LEU A 72 20.03 -3.21 15.94
N PRO A 73 19.11 -2.30 15.56
CA PRO A 73 19.47 -0.94 15.19
C PRO A 73 20.24 -0.23 16.32
N GLU A 74 21.24 0.57 15.95
CA GLU A 74 22.08 1.27 16.93
C GLU A 74 21.26 2.22 17.83
N SER A 75 20.25 2.88 17.25
CA SER A 75 19.29 3.72 17.98
C SER A 75 18.62 2.97 19.13
N PHE A 76 18.22 1.72 18.89
CA PHE A 76 17.58 0.87 19.90
C PHE A 76 18.61 0.27 20.88
N ARG A 77 19.77 -0.16 20.37
CA ARG A 77 20.86 -0.78 21.14
C ARG A 77 21.50 0.19 22.15
N SER A 78 21.50 1.49 21.86
CA SER A 78 22.11 2.52 22.71
C SER A 78 21.35 2.77 24.02
N VAL A 79 20.09 2.35 24.12
CA VAL A 79 19.22 2.66 25.25
C VAL A 79 19.51 1.75 26.46
N ARG A 80 19.85 2.34 27.62
CA ARG A 80 20.32 1.61 28.80
C ARG A 80 19.39 0.47 29.27
N TYR A 81 18.08 0.70 29.32
CA TYR A 81 17.14 -0.34 29.76
C TYR A 81 17.08 -1.50 28.76
N VAL A 82 17.16 -1.21 27.45
CA VAL A 82 17.22 -2.23 26.39
C VAL A 82 18.45 -3.10 26.57
N GLN A 83 19.62 -2.51 26.84
CA GLN A 83 20.84 -3.29 27.08
C GLN A 83 20.71 -4.25 28.25
N GLN A 84 20.03 -3.84 29.34
CA GLN A 84 19.80 -4.70 30.50
C GLN A 84 18.84 -5.84 30.16
N SER A 85 17.71 -5.55 29.52
CA SER A 85 16.74 -6.57 29.10
C SER A 85 17.37 -7.56 28.12
N VAL A 86 18.10 -7.08 27.10
CA VAL A 86 18.71 -7.95 26.09
C VAL A 86 19.84 -8.83 26.66
N ARG A 87 20.58 -8.34 27.67
CA ARG A 87 21.53 -9.20 28.40
C ARG A 87 20.81 -10.30 29.18
N ALA A 88 19.68 -9.98 29.80
CA ALA A 88 18.89 -10.94 30.56
C ALA A 88 18.18 -12.00 29.68
N SER A 89 17.89 -11.68 28.41
CA SER A 89 17.36 -12.61 27.41
C SER A 89 18.46 -13.29 26.56
N ASN A 90 19.70 -13.33 27.07
CA ASN A 90 20.83 -13.95 26.42
C ASN A 90 21.07 -13.46 24.97
N GLY A 91 20.99 -12.14 24.77
CA GLY A 91 21.29 -11.47 23.49
C GLY A 91 20.10 -11.30 22.54
N SER A 92 18.88 -11.60 22.98
CA SER A 92 17.66 -11.46 22.16
C SER A 92 16.94 -10.13 22.41
N GLY A 93 16.78 -9.29 21.39
CA GLY A 93 15.99 -8.06 21.42
C GLY A 93 14.71 -8.15 20.60
N GLY A 94 14.05 -7.01 20.35
CA GLY A 94 12.70 -6.97 19.78
C GLY A 94 11.61 -7.24 20.82
N LEU A 95 10.34 -7.28 20.42
CA LEU A 95 9.22 -7.54 21.34
C LEU A 95 9.43 -8.78 22.23
N ASP A 96 9.68 -9.93 21.62
CA ASP A 96 9.83 -11.24 22.28
C ASP A 96 11.07 -11.26 23.18
N GLY A 97 12.19 -10.74 22.67
CA GLY A 97 13.44 -10.66 23.43
C GLY A 97 13.34 -9.72 24.64
N MET A 98 12.70 -8.56 24.47
CA MET A 98 12.46 -7.60 25.55
C MET A 98 11.52 -8.17 26.60
N LEU A 99 10.46 -8.88 26.18
CA LEU A 99 9.53 -9.50 27.09
C LEU A 99 10.23 -10.63 27.89
N LEU A 100 11.00 -11.50 27.22
CA LEU A 100 11.78 -12.57 27.86
C LEU A 100 12.75 -12.00 28.90
N GLY A 101 13.53 -10.98 28.53
CA GLY A 101 14.56 -10.41 29.39
C GLY A 101 13.97 -9.70 30.60
N ASN A 102 12.88 -8.94 30.42
CA ASN A 102 12.21 -8.29 31.55
C ASN A 102 11.49 -9.30 32.45
N MET A 103 10.96 -10.39 31.91
CA MET A 103 10.45 -11.51 32.71
C MET A 103 11.56 -12.18 33.53
N ALA A 104 12.71 -12.46 32.91
CA ALA A 104 13.88 -13.03 33.57
C ALA A 104 14.33 -12.18 34.77
N VAL A 105 14.40 -10.85 34.59
CA VAL A 105 14.76 -9.91 35.66
C VAL A 105 13.68 -9.83 36.75
N ALA A 106 12.39 -9.82 36.36
CA ALA A 106 11.28 -9.64 37.29
C ALA A 106 11.02 -10.88 38.17
N MET A 107 11.17 -12.07 37.59
CA MET A 107 10.92 -13.36 38.26
C MET A 107 12.20 -14.06 38.76
N ASN A 108 13.37 -13.44 38.51
CA ASN A 108 14.70 -13.93 38.88
C ASN A 108 14.98 -15.37 38.39
N PHE A 109 14.87 -15.59 37.08
CA PHE A 109 15.30 -16.83 36.41
C PHE A 109 16.36 -16.51 35.35
N THR A 110 17.16 -17.51 34.98
CA THR A 110 18.15 -17.39 33.90
C THR A 110 17.53 -17.90 32.60
N ALA A 111 17.43 -17.05 31.57
CA ALA A 111 16.90 -17.43 30.27
C ALA A 111 17.98 -18.10 29.42
N GLU A 112 17.90 -19.43 29.26
CA GLU A 112 18.77 -20.19 28.36
C GLU A 112 18.13 -20.24 26.98
N THR A 113 18.51 -19.28 26.13
CA THR A 113 18.03 -19.26 24.74
C THR A 113 18.75 -20.29 23.89
N MET A 114 17.98 -21.03 23.09
CA MET A 114 18.49 -22.03 22.14
C MET A 114 17.71 -21.97 20.83
N ASP A 115 18.37 -22.25 19.73
CA ASP A 115 17.71 -22.51 18.45
C ASP A 115 17.00 -23.87 18.50
N ALA A 116 16.07 -24.10 17.57
CA ALA A 116 15.47 -25.42 17.42
C ALA A 116 16.52 -26.45 16.97
N SER A 117 16.43 -27.65 17.52
CA SER A 117 17.42 -28.73 17.34
C SER A 117 17.60 -29.16 15.87
N ASP A 118 16.57 -28.99 15.05
CA ASP A 118 16.56 -29.32 13.63
C ASP A 118 16.75 -28.10 12.70
N GLY A 119 17.02 -26.92 13.27
CA GLY A 119 17.19 -25.67 12.55
C GLY A 119 15.91 -25.09 11.92
N GLN A 120 14.74 -25.69 12.17
CA GLN A 120 13.46 -25.15 11.69
C GLN A 120 12.87 -24.15 12.69
N GLU A 121 12.12 -23.16 12.18
CA GLU A 121 11.51 -22.10 13.00
C GLU A 121 10.29 -22.62 13.82
N TYR A 122 9.08 -22.27 13.40
CA TYR A 122 7.85 -22.58 14.13
C TYR A 122 7.54 -24.09 14.15
N GLY A 123 7.89 -24.83 13.11
CA GLY A 123 7.58 -26.26 13.06
C GLY A 123 6.10 -26.60 12.83
N TYR A 124 5.86 -27.86 12.47
CA TYR A 124 4.55 -28.42 12.11
C TYR A 124 4.58 -29.95 12.24
N ARG A 125 3.42 -30.60 12.15
CA ARG A 125 3.32 -32.07 12.12
C ARG A 125 3.72 -32.61 10.74
N LEU A 126 4.68 -33.53 10.72
CA LEU A 126 5.07 -34.27 9.52
C LEU A 126 4.10 -35.42 9.24
N LYS A 127 4.16 -35.98 8.03
CA LYS A 127 3.32 -37.13 7.62
C LYS A 127 3.58 -38.41 8.42
N ASN A 128 4.73 -38.50 9.08
CA ASN A 128 5.12 -39.61 9.96
C ASN A 128 4.69 -39.36 11.43
N ASP A 129 3.80 -38.39 11.68
CA ASP A 129 3.31 -37.99 13.00
C ASP A 129 4.36 -37.44 13.98
N THR A 130 5.55 -37.13 13.50
CA THR A 130 6.55 -36.40 14.28
C THR A 130 6.39 -34.90 14.11
N TYR A 131 6.83 -34.13 15.11
CA TYR A 131 6.83 -32.68 15.10
C TYR A 131 8.25 -32.15 14.95
N VAL A 132 8.41 -31.10 14.16
CA VAL A 132 9.68 -30.42 13.87
C VAL A 132 9.69 -28.99 14.43
N GLY A 133 10.83 -28.29 14.34
CA GLY A 133 11.03 -26.92 14.81
C GLY A 133 10.82 -26.76 16.32
N SER A 134 10.57 -25.53 16.75
CA SER A 134 10.41 -25.26 18.19
C SER A 134 9.15 -25.89 18.81
N LEU A 135 8.17 -26.27 17.99
CA LEU A 135 7.02 -27.09 18.43
C LEU A 135 7.47 -28.53 18.76
N GLY A 136 8.29 -29.14 17.91
CA GLY A 136 8.84 -30.47 18.14
C GLY A 136 9.71 -30.54 19.38
N ASP A 137 10.59 -29.57 19.57
CA ASP A 137 11.46 -29.51 20.75
C ASP A 137 10.68 -29.33 22.06
N LEU A 138 9.56 -28.59 22.03
CA LEU A 138 8.69 -28.40 23.18
C LEU A 138 8.02 -29.72 23.59
N LEU A 139 7.51 -30.47 22.61
CA LEU A 139 6.86 -31.76 22.80
C LEU A 139 7.86 -32.87 23.20
N GLN A 140 9.11 -32.77 22.76
CA GLN A 140 10.20 -33.72 23.07
C GLN A 140 10.97 -33.37 24.35
N TYR A 141 10.46 -32.45 25.18
CA TYR A 141 11.08 -32.04 26.46
C TYR A 141 12.49 -31.42 26.35
N ARG A 142 12.87 -30.95 25.16
CA ARG A 142 14.17 -30.30 24.91
C ARG A 142 14.17 -28.83 25.35
N THR A 143 13.03 -28.17 25.26
CA THR A 143 12.83 -26.78 25.69
C THR A 143 11.64 -26.68 26.64
N ASP A 144 11.62 -25.70 27.54
CA ASP A 144 10.52 -25.55 28.50
C ASP A 144 9.45 -24.56 28.01
N VAL A 145 9.87 -23.54 27.25
CA VAL A 145 8.98 -22.53 26.66
C VAL A 145 9.45 -22.21 25.24
N SER A 146 8.53 -22.07 24.28
CA SER A 146 8.87 -21.46 22.99
C SER A 146 8.48 -19.98 23.00
N PHE A 147 9.50 -19.12 22.98
CA PHE A 147 9.35 -17.68 23.22
C PHE A 147 9.26 -16.86 21.92
N ASN A 148 8.76 -17.47 20.85
CA ASN A 148 8.35 -16.76 19.64
C ASN A 148 6.82 -16.70 19.57
N ILE A 149 6.29 -15.51 19.32
CA ILE A 149 4.84 -15.31 19.21
C ILE A 149 4.22 -16.14 18.08
N ARG A 150 3.15 -16.87 18.42
CA ARG A 150 2.40 -17.77 17.53
C ARG A 150 0.92 -17.44 17.50
N PHE A 151 0.27 -17.79 16.39
CA PHE A 151 -1.19 -17.76 16.29
C PHE A 151 -1.80 -18.77 17.25
N MET A 152 -2.76 -18.33 18.05
CA MET A 152 -3.59 -19.20 18.88
C MET A 152 -4.55 -19.97 17.99
N LYS A 153 -4.22 -21.22 17.72
CA LYS A 153 -5.00 -22.15 16.90
C LYS A 153 -4.58 -23.58 17.19
N TYR A 154 -5.28 -24.52 16.57
CA TYR A 154 -4.92 -25.93 16.68
C TYR A 154 -3.70 -26.26 15.80
N TYR A 155 -2.67 -26.88 16.40
CA TYR A 155 -1.43 -27.31 15.73
C TYR A 155 -1.32 -28.84 15.62
N ASP A 156 -2.46 -29.52 15.41
CA ASP A 156 -2.53 -30.98 15.32
C ASP A 156 -2.08 -31.74 16.58
N THR A 157 -2.07 -31.09 17.75
CA THR A 157 -1.76 -31.68 19.06
C THR A 157 -2.58 -30.99 20.16
N GLN A 158 -2.89 -31.71 21.23
CA GLN A 158 -3.50 -31.19 22.46
C GLN A 158 -2.51 -31.10 23.63
N ASP A 159 -1.22 -31.35 23.39
CA ASP A 159 -0.17 -31.44 24.42
C ASP A 159 0.56 -30.10 24.64
N ILE A 160 0.03 -29.03 24.04
CA ILE A 160 0.49 -27.66 24.22
C ILE A 160 -0.59 -26.81 24.87
N GLU A 161 -0.14 -25.76 25.54
CA GLU A 161 -0.98 -24.73 26.15
C GLU A 161 -0.45 -23.35 25.73
N PHE A 162 -1.36 -22.41 25.47
CA PHE A 162 -1.01 -21.04 25.15
C PHE A 162 -0.95 -20.21 26.43
N LEU A 163 0.11 -19.42 26.55
CA LEU A 163 0.18 -18.38 27.57
C LEU A 163 -0.77 -17.22 27.25
N HIS A 164 -0.85 -16.24 28.13
CA HIS A 164 -1.71 -15.08 27.98
C HIS A 164 -1.48 -14.38 26.62
N PRO A 165 -2.53 -14.07 25.85
CA PRO A 165 -2.40 -13.39 24.57
C PRO A 165 -1.76 -12.01 24.72
N ILE A 166 -0.84 -11.66 23.84
CA ILE A 166 -0.09 -10.39 23.91
C ILE A 166 -0.81 -9.32 23.11
N TYR A 167 -1.21 -9.65 21.89
CA TYR A 167 -2.03 -8.80 21.01
C TYR A 167 -2.81 -9.69 20.04
N SER A 168 -3.73 -9.09 19.29
CA SER A 168 -4.43 -9.77 18.18
C SER A 168 -4.00 -9.14 16.87
N ASP A 169 -3.90 -9.97 15.83
CA ASP A 169 -3.42 -9.56 14.52
C ASP A 169 -4.22 -10.23 13.40
N GLN A 170 -4.22 -9.59 12.24
CA GLN A 170 -4.93 -10.04 11.06
C GLN A 170 -3.96 -10.71 10.10
N LEU A 171 -4.40 -11.81 9.50
CA LEU A 171 -3.64 -12.49 8.45
C LEU A 171 -4.25 -12.08 7.11
N CYS A 172 -3.49 -11.32 6.33
CA CYS A 172 -3.96 -10.67 5.10
C CYS A 172 -3.21 -11.20 3.88
N VAL A 173 -3.83 -11.03 2.71
CA VAL A 173 -3.20 -11.35 1.42
C VAL A 173 -2.62 -10.07 0.83
N LEU A 174 -1.39 -10.15 0.35
CA LEU A 174 -0.71 -9.07 -0.34
C LEU A 174 -0.66 -9.41 -1.84
N SER A 175 -1.09 -8.46 -2.65
CA SER A 175 -1.02 -8.52 -4.10
C SER A 175 0.13 -7.66 -4.63
N PRO A 176 0.62 -7.93 -5.84
CA PRO A 176 1.55 -7.02 -6.51
C PRO A 176 0.88 -5.64 -6.69
N LYS A 177 1.56 -4.55 -6.32
CA LYS A 177 1.02 -3.19 -6.47
C LYS A 177 0.69 -2.90 -7.94
N SER A 178 -0.43 -2.24 -8.23
CA SER A 178 -0.82 -1.93 -9.61
C SER A 178 0.23 -1.17 -10.38
N LEU A 179 0.27 -1.41 -11.70
CA LEU A 179 1.20 -0.75 -12.58
C LEU A 179 0.84 0.72 -12.80
N GLU A 180 1.85 1.51 -13.11
CA GLU A 180 1.66 2.87 -13.62
C GLU A 180 0.93 2.79 -14.96
N ILE A 181 -0.07 3.64 -15.14
CA ILE A 181 -0.74 3.79 -16.44
C ILE A 181 0.27 4.41 -17.41
N PRO A 182 0.51 3.80 -18.57
CA PRO A 182 1.47 4.32 -19.51
C PRO A 182 0.99 5.67 -20.05
N GLN A 183 1.91 6.62 -20.16
CA GLN A 183 1.54 8.02 -20.42
C GLN A 183 0.93 8.26 -21.79
N TRP A 184 1.25 7.42 -22.79
CA TRP A 184 0.61 7.48 -24.09
C TRP A 184 -0.93 7.31 -24.02
N LEU A 185 -1.41 6.58 -22.99
CA LEU A 185 -2.84 6.36 -22.73
C LEU A 185 -3.47 7.53 -21.96
N ALA A 186 -2.66 8.37 -21.30
CA ALA A 186 -3.15 9.48 -20.47
C ALA A 186 -4.02 10.47 -21.26
N ILE A 187 -3.67 10.74 -22.53
CA ILE A 187 -4.45 11.62 -23.43
C ILE A 187 -5.88 11.10 -23.62
N PHE A 188 -6.04 9.79 -23.79
CA PHE A 188 -7.37 9.18 -23.97
C PHE A 188 -8.15 9.10 -22.66
N LEU A 189 -7.44 8.94 -21.54
CA LEU A 189 -8.03 8.87 -20.20
C LEU A 189 -8.38 10.24 -19.59
N CYS A 190 -7.98 11.36 -20.21
CA CYS A 190 -8.33 12.70 -19.75
C CYS A 190 -9.85 12.89 -19.67
N PHE A 191 -10.61 12.27 -20.58
CA PHE A 191 -12.06 12.28 -20.55
C PHE A 191 -12.62 10.88 -20.68
N HIS A 192 -13.81 10.68 -20.11
CA HIS A 192 -14.56 9.46 -20.31
C HIS A 192 -14.84 9.26 -21.82
N PRO A 193 -14.77 8.04 -22.38
CA PRO A 193 -15.06 7.78 -23.79
C PRO A 193 -16.37 8.38 -24.32
N TYR A 194 -17.38 8.52 -23.46
CA TYR A 194 -18.65 9.18 -23.80
C TYR A 194 -18.51 10.67 -24.13
N VAL A 195 -17.60 11.39 -23.45
CA VAL A 195 -17.32 12.80 -23.72
C VAL A 195 -16.61 12.97 -25.06
N TRP A 196 -15.66 12.08 -25.36
CA TRP A 196 -15.01 12.04 -26.68
C TRP A 196 -16.03 11.80 -27.81
N ALA A 197 -16.92 10.82 -27.63
CA ALA A 197 -17.99 10.55 -28.59
C ALA A 197 -18.92 11.76 -28.75
N LEU A 198 -19.28 12.43 -27.65
CA LEU A 198 -20.14 13.62 -27.68
C LEU A 198 -19.48 14.78 -28.45
N PHE A 199 -18.18 15.01 -28.29
CA PHE A 199 -17.45 16.02 -29.06
C PHE A 199 -17.56 15.78 -30.57
N VAL A 200 -17.39 14.53 -30.99
CA VAL A 200 -17.53 14.14 -32.40
C VAL A 200 -18.95 14.36 -32.91
N ILE A 201 -19.95 13.96 -32.13
CA ILE A 201 -21.37 14.13 -32.47
C ILE A 201 -21.71 15.63 -32.59
N ILE A 202 -21.26 16.46 -31.65
CA ILE A 202 -21.51 17.90 -31.64
C ILE A 202 -20.89 18.57 -32.88
N GLY A 203 -19.70 18.15 -33.32
CA GLY A 203 -19.07 18.65 -34.55
C GLY A 203 -19.93 18.40 -35.80
N PHE A 204 -20.37 17.15 -36.01
CA PHE A 204 -21.19 16.82 -37.17
C PHE A 204 -22.60 17.43 -37.10
N VAL A 205 -23.27 17.32 -35.95
CA VAL A 205 -24.63 17.86 -35.76
C VAL A 205 -24.60 19.39 -35.85
N GLY A 206 -23.60 20.03 -35.26
CA GLY A 206 -23.43 21.48 -35.35
C GLY A 206 -23.23 21.95 -36.80
N GLY A 207 -22.42 21.24 -37.59
CA GLY A 207 -22.16 21.57 -39.00
C GLY A 207 -23.43 21.45 -39.83
N TYR A 208 -24.20 20.39 -39.60
CA TYR A 208 -25.51 20.21 -40.22
C TYR A 208 -26.52 21.28 -39.79
N CYS A 209 -26.57 21.63 -38.50
CA CYS A 209 -27.41 22.72 -37.99
C CYS A 209 -27.06 24.05 -38.64
N TRP A 210 -25.77 24.36 -38.80
CA TRP A 210 -25.32 25.56 -39.52
C TRP A 210 -25.78 25.56 -40.98
N TYR A 211 -25.67 24.42 -41.67
CA TYR A 211 -26.17 24.27 -43.04
C TYR A 211 -27.69 24.50 -43.14
N VAL A 212 -28.49 23.94 -42.22
CA VAL A 212 -29.94 24.14 -42.17
C VAL A 212 -30.29 25.61 -41.91
N LEU A 213 -29.62 26.24 -40.95
CA LEU A 213 -29.82 27.66 -40.62
C LEU A 213 -29.47 28.56 -41.80
N ARG A 214 -28.37 28.27 -42.51
CA ARG A 214 -27.98 29.01 -43.71
C ARG A 214 -29.01 28.85 -44.83
N ARG A 215 -29.50 27.63 -45.10
CA ARG A 215 -30.58 27.41 -46.08
C ARG A 215 -31.88 28.12 -45.71
N TRP A 216 -32.25 28.11 -44.44
CA TRP A 216 -33.43 28.83 -43.97
C TRP A 216 -33.29 30.34 -44.12
N ALA A 217 -32.13 30.89 -43.77
CA ALA A 217 -31.83 32.31 -43.93
C ALA A 217 -31.81 32.74 -45.42
N LEU A 218 -31.25 31.91 -46.31
CA LEU A 218 -31.28 32.15 -47.76
C LEU A 218 -32.71 32.16 -48.33
N ARG A 219 -33.57 31.24 -47.88
CA ARG A 219 -34.98 31.22 -48.29
C ARG A 219 -35.70 32.51 -47.88
N LYS A 220 -35.39 33.08 -46.72
CA LYS A 220 -35.93 34.39 -46.30
C LYS A 220 -35.42 35.54 -47.18
N VAL A 221 -34.11 35.59 -47.46
CA VAL A 221 -33.48 36.61 -48.33
C VAL A 221 -34.09 36.60 -49.73
N GLY A 222 -34.29 35.42 -50.33
CA GLY A 222 -34.95 35.27 -51.63
C GLY A 222 -36.42 35.72 -51.62
N ARG A 223 -37.14 35.52 -50.50
CA ARG A 223 -38.53 35.93 -50.33
C ARG A 223 -38.69 37.45 -50.14
N TYR A 224 -37.69 38.11 -49.55
CA TYR A 224 -37.65 39.57 -49.33
C TYR A 224 -36.82 40.33 -50.40
N ARG A 225 -36.41 39.66 -51.48
CA ARG A 225 -35.69 40.24 -52.64
C ARG A 225 -34.41 41.02 -52.29
N GLN A 226 -33.70 40.56 -51.25
CA GLN A 226 -32.42 41.13 -50.83
C GLN A 226 -31.25 40.56 -51.66
N ARG A 227 -30.14 41.32 -51.81
CA ARG A 227 -28.96 40.87 -52.56
C ARG A 227 -28.29 39.67 -51.89
N LEU A 228 -27.98 38.64 -52.69
CA LEU A 228 -27.10 37.55 -52.29
C LEU A 228 -25.66 38.05 -52.17
N MET A 229 -24.94 37.54 -51.18
CA MET A 229 -23.53 37.86 -50.92
C MET A 229 -22.61 36.74 -51.46
N LYS A 230 -21.38 37.10 -51.79
CA LYS A 230 -20.35 36.15 -52.26
C LYS A 230 -20.07 35.12 -51.15
N GLY A 231 -20.35 33.83 -51.40
CA GLY A 231 -20.20 32.74 -50.41
C GLY A 231 -21.51 32.11 -49.91
N ASP A 232 -22.67 32.57 -50.39
CA ASP A 232 -23.98 32.03 -49.99
C ASP A 232 -24.22 30.57 -50.45
N HIS A 233 -23.53 30.08 -51.49
CA HIS A 233 -23.62 28.71 -51.99
C HIS A 233 -22.53 27.78 -51.42
N ALA A 234 -22.33 27.80 -50.10
CA ALA A 234 -21.43 26.85 -49.45
C ALA A 234 -22.08 25.46 -49.33
N SER A 235 -21.37 24.41 -49.74
CA SER A 235 -21.78 23.02 -49.54
C SER A 235 -21.82 22.65 -48.05
N CYS A 236 -22.64 21.66 -47.69
CA CYS A 236 -22.74 21.18 -46.31
C CYS A 236 -21.39 20.68 -45.76
N SER A 237 -20.55 20.08 -46.61
CA SER A 237 -19.20 19.62 -46.28
C SER A 237 -18.28 20.78 -45.86
N VAL A 238 -18.25 21.87 -46.63
CA VAL A 238 -17.45 23.07 -46.35
C VAL A 238 -17.84 23.68 -45.00
N LEU A 239 -19.15 23.81 -44.74
CA LEU A 239 -19.65 24.34 -43.47
C LEU A 239 -19.33 23.43 -42.28
N SER A 240 -19.34 22.13 -42.49
CA SER A 240 -18.97 21.17 -41.44
C SER A 240 -17.48 21.26 -41.13
N ILE A 241 -16.61 21.38 -42.14
CA ILE A 241 -15.17 21.57 -41.97
C ILE A 241 -14.88 22.89 -41.23
N GLU A 242 -15.54 23.98 -41.62
CA GLU A 242 -15.41 25.28 -40.95
C GLU A 242 -15.81 25.21 -39.47
N LEU A 243 -16.86 24.45 -39.12
CA LEU A 243 -17.20 24.26 -37.73
C LEU A 243 -16.17 23.42 -36.97
N TRP A 244 -15.61 22.39 -37.60
CA TRP A 244 -14.51 21.60 -37.04
C TRP A 244 -13.27 22.46 -36.78
N LEU A 245 -12.95 23.41 -37.67
CA LEU A 245 -11.86 24.37 -37.46
C LEU A 245 -12.13 25.23 -36.22
N VAL A 246 -13.34 25.77 -36.08
CA VAL A 246 -13.75 26.57 -34.91
C VAL A 246 -13.69 25.75 -33.62
N LEU A 247 -14.16 24.50 -33.65
CA LEU A 247 -14.11 23.58 -32.51
C LEU A 247 -12.70 23.18 -32.10
N LEU A 248 -11.74 23.18 -33.03
CA LEU A 248 -10.32 22.94 -32.77
C LEU A 248 -9.54 24.23 -32.44
N GLY A 249 -10.19 25.40 -32.44
CA GLY A 249 -9.57 26.69 -32.15
C GLY A 249 -8.77 27.27 -33.31
N ALA A 250 -8.97 26.76 -34.53
CA ALA A 250 -8.39 27.32 -35.75
C ALA A 250 -9.26 28.45 -36.32
N SER A 251 -8.62 29.38 -37.03
CA SER A 251 -9.31 30.50 -37.68
C SER A 251 -10.20 30.01 -38.83
N SER A 252 -11.50 30.33 -38.73
CA SER A 252 -12.45 30.09 -39.83
C SER A 252 -12.16 31.02 -41.01
N THR A 253 -12.17 30.48 -42.23
CA THR A 253 -11.94 31.28 -43.45
C THR A 253 -13.23 31.92 -43.97
N HIS A 254 -14.38 31.37 -43.59
CA HIS A 254 -15.71 31.83 -43.98
C HIS A 254 -16.51 32.40 -42.80
N LEU A 255 -16.27 33.68 -42.49
CA LEU A 255 -17.01 34.39 -41.45
C LEU A 255 -18.49 34.58 -41.84
N PRO A 256 -19.45 34.18 -40.98
CA PRO A 256 -20.86 34.36 -41.28
C PRO A 256 -21.26 35.84 -41.19
N HIS A 257 -21.97 36.33 -42.21
CA HIS A 257 -22.45 37.72 -42.25
C HIS A 257 -23.72 37.95 -41.42
N ARG A 258 -24.54 36.90 -41.24
CA ARG A 258 -25.87 37.00 -40.60
C ARG A 258 -25.80 36.83 -39.09
N MET A 259 -26.60 37.60 -38.35
CA MET A 259 -26.61 37.58 -36.88
C MET A 259 -26.88 36.20 -36.27
N ILE A 260 -27.79 35.41 -36.85
CA ILE A 260 -28.13 34.07 -36.33
C ILE A 260 -26.95 33.11 -36.47
N GLU A 261 -26.24 33.17 -37.60
CA GLU A 261 -25.06 32.35 -37.85
C GLU A 261 -23.88 32.80 -36.97
N ARG A 262 -23.74 34.11 -36.73
CA ARG A 262 -22.76 34.67 -35.79
C ARG A 262 -23.01 34.21 -34.36
N LEU A 263 -24.27 34.22 -33.89
CA LEU A 263 -24.62 33.77 -32.54
C LEU A 263 -24.26 32.29 -32.33
N LEU A 264 -24.56 31.44 -33.32
CA LEU A 264 -24.19 30.03 -33.30
C LEU A 264 -22.66 29.87 -33.20
N LEU A 265 -21.91 30.55 -34.07
CA LEU A 265 -20.45 30.50 -34.08
C LEU A 265 -19.85 31.03 -32.77
N SER A 266 -20.40 32.10 -32.20
CA SER A 266 -20.00 32.61 -30.89
C SER A 266 -20.23 31.60 -29.77
N ALA A 267 -21.34 30.88 -29.78
CA ALA A 267 -21.60 29.82 -28.80
C ALA A 267 -20.57 28.68 -28.92
N PHE A 268 -20.23 28.27 -30.15
CA PHE A 268 -19.19 27.26 -30.39
C PHE A 268 -17.78 27.73 -30.02
N LEU A 269 -17.46 29.01 -30.21
CA LEU A 269 -16.19 29.59 -29.76
C LEU A 269 -16.08 29.58 -28.24
N ILE A 270 -17.14 29.95 -27.52
CA ILE A 270 -17.17 29.87 -26.05
C ILE A 270 -16.99 28.40 -25.61
N ALA A 271 -17.68 27.47 -26.27
CA ALA A 271 -17.53 26.04 -25.99
C ALA A 271 -16.09 25.56 -26.25
N ASN A 272 -15.45 25.99 -27.34
CA ASN A 272 -14.04 25.67 -27.61
C ASN A 272 -13.12 26.18 -26.50
N VAL A 273 -13.28 27.41 -26.03
CA VAL A 273 -12.45 27.96 -24.93
C VAL A 273 -12.59 27.10 -23.67
N ILE A 274 -13.80 26.70 -23.32
CA ILE A 274 -14.06 25.85 -22.14
C ILE A 274 -13.45 24.45 -22.34
N ILE A 275 -13.70 23.80 -23.48
CA ILE A 275 -13.21 22.45 -23.76
C ILE A 275 -11.67 22.43 -23.84
N SER A 276 -11.08 23.39 -24.54
CA SER A 276 -9.62 23.51 -24.66
C SER A 276 -8.97 23.78 -23.31
N GLY A 277 -9.52 24.70 -22.52
CA GLY A 277 -9.00 25.00 -21.18
C GLY A 277 -9.08 23.81 -20.22
N THR A 278 -10.22 23.10 -20.22
CA THR A 278 -10.39 21.89 -19.40
C THR A 278 -9.48 20.74 -19.84
N PHE A 279 -9.39 20.50 -21.16
CA PHE A 279 -8.48 19.48 -21.71
C PHE A 279 -7.02 19.78 -21.37
N GLN A 280 -6.56 21.01 -21.58
CA GLN A 280 -5.19 21.43 -21.23
C GLN A 280 -4.92 21.31 -19.72
N GLY A 281 -5.89 21.67 -18.88
CA GLY A 281 -5.79 21.52 -17.43
C GLY A 281 -5.64 20.05 -17.01
N THR A 282 -6.56 19.19 -17.44
CA THR A 282 -6.53 17.76 -17.12
C THR A 282 -5.29 17.07 -17.67
N LEU A 283 -4.87 17.41 -18.90
CA LEU A 283 -3.66 16.86 -19.51
C LEU A 283 -2.39 17.27 -18.73
N THR A 284 -2.32 18.53 -18.28
CA THR A 284 -1.20 19.01 -17.44
C THR A 284 -1.15 18.27 -16.12
N THR A 285 -2.30 18.03 -15.48
CA THR A 285 -2.38 17.19 -14.27
C THR A 285 -1.98 15.74 -14.54
N ALA A 286 -2.40 15.16 -15.66
CA ALA A 286 -2.09 13.78 -16.03
C ALA A 286 -0.60 13.56 -16.36
N PHE A 287 0.10 14.60 -16.83
CA PHE A 287 1.55 14.54 -17.04
C PHE A 287 2.37 14.87 -15.80
N SER A 288 1.88 15.75 -14.92
CA SER A 288 2.57 16.12 -13.69
C SER A 288 2.41 15.08 -12.58
N THR A 289 1.31 14.33 -12.59
CA THR A 289 1.02 13.28 -11.60
C THR A 289 1.09 11.90 -12.24
N LYS A 290 1.48 10.89 -11.45
CA LYS A 290 1.45 9.49 -11.88
C LYS A 290 0.09 8.89 -11.56
N SER A 291 -0.57 8.34 -12.58
CA SER A 291 -1.80 7.57 -12.41
C SER A 291 -1.51 6.08 -12.42
N TYR A 292 -2.23 5.30 -11.63
CA TYR A 292 -2.06 3.84 -11.50
C TYR A 292 -3.35 3.13 -11.85
N TYR A 293 -3.23 1.88 -12.29
CA TYR A 293 -4.40 1.00 -12.38
C TYR A 293 -4.99 0.75 -10.99
N LYS A 294 -6.27 0.36 -10.96
CA LYS A 294 -6.96 0.07 -9.71
C LYS A 294 -6.36 -1.18 -9.05
N ASP A 295 -6.03 -1.04 -7.77
CA ASP A 295 -5.53 -2.14 -6.96
C ASP A 295 -6.61 -3.19 -6.64
N LEU A 296 -6.14 -4.41 -6.36
CA LEU A 296 -6.97 -5.51 -5.89
C LEU A 296 -7.29 -5.29 -4.40
N ASN A 297 -8.47 -4.73 -4.12
CA ASN A 297 -8.87 -4.38 -2.75
C ASN A 297 -9.75 -5.43 -2.06
N THR A 298 -10.47 -6.26 -2.82
CA THR A 298 -11.40 -7.25 -2.26
C THR A 298 -10.96 -8.68 -2.56
N LEU A 299 -11.33 -9.63 -1.70
CA LEU A 299 -11.05 -11.05 -1.92
C LEU A 299 -11.81 -11.60 -3.14
N ALA A 300 -12.97 -11.04 -3.46
CA ALA A 300 -13.70 -11.36 -4.68
C ALA A 300 -12.94 -10.92 -5.95
N ALA A 301 -12.32 -9.73 -5.92
CA ALA A 301 -11.49 -9.27 -7.04
C ALA A 301 -10.22 -10.12 -7.19
N LEU A 302 -9.63 -10.58 -6.08
CA LEU A 302 -8.53 -11.54 -6.10
C LEU A 302 -8.95 -12.88 -6.72
N ASP A 303 -10.14 -13.37 -6.41
CA ASP A 303 -10.63 -14.61 -7.00
C ASP A 303 -10.82 -14.47 -8.52
N LEU A 304 -11.39 -13.35 -8.97
CA LEU A 304 -11.56 -13.05 -10.40
C LEU A 304 -10.25 -12.82 -11.15
N SER A 305 -9.20 -12.32 -10.48
CA SER A 305 -7.90 -12.08 -11.13
C SER A 305 -7.18 -13.38 -11.50
N GLY A 306 -7.54 -14.50 -10.86
CA GLY A 306 -6.94 -15.81 -11.11
C GLY A 306 -5.52 -15.98 -10.56
N LEU A 307 -5.02 -15.01 -9.79
CA LEU A 307 -3.67 -15.09 -9.21
C LEU A 307 -3.62 -16.17 -8.11
N PRO A 308 -2.58 -17.03 -8.11
CA PRO A 308 -2.35 -17.99 -7.03
C PRO A 308 -1.86 -17.29 -5.76
N ILE A 309 -2.14 -17.89 -4.60
CA ILE A 309 -1.72 -17.38 -3.29
C ILE A 309 -0.61 -18.28 -2.76
N GLY A 310 0.61 -17.76 -2.73
CA GLY A 310 1.81 -18.46 -2.26
C GLY A 310 2.08 -18.27 -0.76
N THR A 311 2.54 -19.31 -0.10
CA THR A 311 3.10 -19.24 1.26
C THR A 311 4.29 -20.18 1.41
N SER A 312 5.29 -19.80 2.22
CA SER A 312 6.40 -20.68 2.60
C SER A 312 6.05 -21.58 3.79
N SER A 313 5.04 -21.22 4.58
CA SER A 313 4.70 -21.93 5.81
C SER A 313 3.48 -22.82 5.62
N ARG A 314 3.67 -24.13 5.82
CA ARG A 314 2.56 -25.11 5.82
C ARG A 314 1.51 -24.79 6.87
N SER A 315 1.93 -24.17 7.98
CA SER A 315 1.02 -23.78 9.05
C SER A 315 -0.02 -22.77 8.57
N LEU A 316 0.21 -22.00 7.50
CA LEU A 316 -0.71 -20.95 7.03
C LEU A 316 -1.77 -21.45 6.03
N LEU A 317 -1.72 -22.72 5.62
CA LEU A 317 -2.66 -23.28 4.64
C LEU A 317 -4.12 -23.35 5.14
N ASP A 318 -4.32 -23.24 6.45
CA ASP A 318 -5.63 -23.20 7.08
C ASP A 318 -6.26 -21.79 7.08
N ILE A 319 -5.64 -20.79 6.43
CA ILE A 319 -6.11 -19.40 6.38
C ILE A 319 -7.57 -19.26 5.91
N PHE A 320 -8.05 -20.07 4.97
CA PHE A 320 -9.46 -20.04 4.54
C PHE A 320 -10.36 -21.02 5.30
N GLY A 321 -9.79 -21.78 6.23
CA GLY A 321 -10.48 -22.81 7.01
C GLY A 321 -10.69 -24.12 6.26
N ASN A 322 -11.00 -25.16 7.04
CA ASN A 322 -11.39 -26.48 6.51
C ASN A 322 -12.90 -26.63 6.31
N HIS A 323 -13.70 -25.89 7.08
CA HIS A 323 -15.18 -25.98 7.09
C HIS A 323 -15.88 -24.65 6.77
N SER A 324 -15.23 -23.77 6.00
CA SER A 324 -15.86 -22.50 5.60
C SER A 324 -17.01 -22.77 4.63
N LEU A 325 -18.21 -22.26 4.91
CA LEU A 325 -19.40 -22.41 4.06
C LEU A 325 -19.38 -21.47 2.82
N SER A 326 -18.42 -20.55 2.75
CA SER A 326 -18.37 -19.56 1.67
C SER A 326 -17.77 -20.16 0.39
N PRO A 327 -18.47 -20.10 -0.76
CA PRO A 327 -17.94 -20.58 -2.03
C PRO A 327 -16.66 -19.84 -2.45
N LEU A 328 -16.55 -18.55 -2.08
CA LEU A 328 -15.36 -17.74 -2.32
C LEU A 328 -14.13 -18.33 -1.60
N TYR A 329 -14.28 -18.75 -0.35
CA TYR A 329 -13.17 -19.30 0.44
C TYR A 329 -12.76 -20.67 -0.09
N HIS A 330 -13.70 -21.47 -0.60
CA HIS A 330 -13.39 -22.72 -1.29
C HIS A 330 -12.60 -22.48 -2.58
N SER A 331 -12.99 -21.49 -3.39
CA SER A 331 -12.25 -21.13 -4.62
C SER A 331 -10.84 -20.64 -4.31
N LEU A 332 -10.69 -19.73 -3.34
CA LEU A 332 -9.39 -19.20 -2.92
C LEU A 332 -8.50 -20.28 -2.30
N LYS A 333 -9.08 -21.23 -1.55
CA LYS A 333 -8.34 -22.38 -1.03
C LYS A 333 -7.76 -23.24 -2.13
N GLY A 334 -8.48 -23.43 -3.24
CA GLY A 334 -7.97 -24.13 -4.43
C GLY A 334 -6.77 -23.45 -5.09
N LYS A 335 -6.55 -22.16 -4.82
CA LYS A 335 -5.44 -21.35 -5.35
C LYS A 335 -4.24 -21.24 -4.40
N LEU A 336 -4.31 -21.84 -3.21
CA LEU A 336 -3.20 -21.85 -2.26
C LEU A 336 -2.07 -22.77 -2.74
N GLN A 337 -0.84 -22.28 -2.70
CA GLN A 337 0.35 -23.02 -3.09
C GLN A 337 1.46 -22.85 -2.05
N ILE A 338 2.14 -23.96 -1.72
CA ILE A 338 3.37 -23.90 -0.94
C ILE A 338 4.51 -23.60 -1.91
N LEU A 339 5.27 -22.54 -1.64
CA LEU A 339 6.45 -22.18 -2.40
C LEU A 339 7.71 -22.49 -1.58
N ASN A 340 8.74 -23.01 -2.24
CA ASN A 340 10.06 -23.21 -1.61
C ASN A 340 10.83 -21.89 -1.48
N GLU A 341 10.48 -20.90 -2.31
CA GLU A 341 11.06 -19.56 -2.31
C GLU A 341 10.18 -18.57 -1.54
N SER A 342 10.73 -17.38 -1.26
CA SER A 342 9.97 -16.30 -0.63
C SER A 342 8.80 -15.85 -1.51
N ALA A 343 7.57 -16.16 -1.06
CA ALA A 343 6.35 -15.72 -1.71
C ALA A 343 6.28 -14.19 -1.83
N ARG A 344 6.79 -13.45 -0.82
CA ARG A 344 6.90 -11.98 -0.85
C ARG A 344 7.79 -11.50 -1.99
N HIS A 345 8.96 -12.10 -2.15
CA HIS A 345 9.91 -11.72 -3.20
C HIS A 345 9.32 -11.95 -4.60
N ARG A 346 8.69 -13.11 -4.79
CA ARG A 346 8.01 -13.45 -6.04
C ARG A 346 6.86 -12.48 -6.35
N ALA A 347 6.00 -12.19 -5.38
CA ALA A 347 4.90 -11.24 -5.53
C ALA A 347 5.39 -9.81 -5.89
N ALA A 348 6.51 -9.36 -5.30
CA ALA A 348 7.05 -8.03 -5.53
C ALA A 348 7.72 -7.89 -6.92
N PHE A 349 8.57 -8.84 -7.31
CA PHE A 349 9.41 -8.74 -8.50
C PHE A 349 8.83 -9.45 -9.72
N GLN A 350 8.33 -10.68 -9.58
CA GLN A 350 7.81 -11.50 -10.67
C GLN A 350 6.32 -11.22 -10.92
N ARG A 351 5.60 -10.76 -9.89
CA ARG A 351 4.21 -10.28 -9.96
C ARG A 351 3.20 -11.32 -10.45
N ASP A 352 3.53 -12.59 -10.31
CA ASP A 352 2.74 -13.74 -10.77
C ASP A 352 1.99 -14.45 -9.64
N VAL A 353 2.28 -14.12 -8.39
CA VAL A 353 1.64 -14.66 -7.19
C VAL A 353 1.25 -13.56 -6.21
N CYS A 354 0.27 -13.86 -5.35
CA CYS A 354 0.02 -13.14 -4.11
C CYS A 354 0.71 -13.84 -2.94
N CYS A 355 0.99 -13.13 -1.86
CA CYS A 355 1.57 -13.72 -0.65
C CYS A 355 0.71 -13.47 0.58
N ILE A 356 0.94 -14.24 1.65
CA ILE A 356 0.21 -14.11 2.92
C ILE A 356 1.17 -13.54 3.95
N GLU A 357 0.77 -12.46 4.61
CA GLU A 357 1.54 -11.85 5.70
C GLU A 357 0.64 -11.35 6.83
N ARG A 358 1.26 -11.17 7.99
CA ARG A 358 0.66 -10.53 9.16
C ARG A 358 0.46 -9.04 8.89
N HIS A 359 -0.72 -8.52 9.17
CA HIS A 359 -1.04 -7.10 8.97
C HIS A 359 -0.06 -6.20 9.73
N SER A 360 0.27 -6.56 10.98
CA SER A 360 1.26 -5.83 11.78
C SER A 360 2.64 -5.74 11.14
N ASP A 361 3.05 -6.75 10.36
CA ASP A 361 4.40 -6.85 9.82
C ASP A 361 4.51 -6.17 8.45
N VAL A 362 3.39 -5.96 7.75
CA VAL A 362 3.35 -5.37 6.40
C VAL A 362 4.06 -4.02 6.37
N HIS A 363 3.76 -3.15 7.33
CA HIS A 363 4.26 -1.78 7.32
C HIS A 363 5.80 -1.75 7.37
N LEU A 364 6.40 -2.55 8.25
CA LEU A 364 7.84 -2.78 8.28
C LEU A 364 8.36 -3.38 6.97
N ILE A 365 7.75 -4.47 6.50
CA ILE A 365 8.21 -5.25 5.33
C ILE A 365 8.26 -4.37 4.08
N ILE A 366 7.19 -3.61 3.82
CA ILE A 366 7.11 -2.72 2.65
C ILE A 366 8.15 -1.60 2.76
N ASN A 367 8.25 -0.93 3.91
CA ASN A 367 9.14 0.22 4.08
C ASN A 367 10.64 -0.13 4.17
N THR A 368 11.00 -1.41 4.31
CA THR A 368 12.40 -1.83 4.46
C THR A 368 12.91 -2.68 3.31
N GLU A 369 12.11 -3.60 2.78
CA GLU A 369 12.54 -4.60 1.80
C GLU A 369 11.89 -4.39 0.41
N TYR A 370 10.63 -3.94 0.36
CA TYR A 370 9.82 -3.93 -0.86
C TYR A 370 9.36 -2.53 -1.28
N ILE A 371 10.28 -1.57 -1.17
CA ILE A 371 10.13 -0.21 -1.68
C ILE A 371 11.02 -0.02 -2.91
N ARG A 372 10.45 0.54 -3.98
CA ARG A 372 11.23 0.91 -5.17
C ARG A 372 12.19 2.06 -4.85
N PRO A 373 13.25 2.25 -5.65
CA PRO A 373 14.09 3.43 -5.53
C PRO A 373 13.33 4.75 -5.57
N SER A 374 12.22 4.80 -6.32
CA SER A 374 11.32 5.95 -6.39
C SER A 374 10.48 6.20 -5.13
N GLY A 375 10.67 5.44 -4.04
CA GLY A 375 9.89 5.52 -2.80
C GLY A 375 8.48 4.91 -2.87
N LEU A 376 8.16 4.19 -3.95
CA LEU A 376 6.83 3.59 -4.14
C LEU A 376 6.80 2.13 -3.65
N PRO A 377 5.72 1.69 -2.97
CA PRO A 377 5.60 0.31 -2.51
C PRO A 377 5.44 -0.65 -3.69
N MET A 378 6.04 -1.83 -3.60
CA MET A 378 5.94 -2.88 -4.63
C MET A 378 4.75 -3.83 -4.41
N LEU A 379 4.22 -3.86 -3.18
CA LEU A 379 3.14 -4.72 -2.74
C LEU A 379 1.95 -3.88 -2.26
N HIS A 380 0.76 -4.45 -2.34
CA HIS A 380 -0.50 -3.86 -1.89
C HIS A 380 -1.24 -4.84 -0.99
N VAL A 381 -1.69 -4.38 0.19
CA VAL A 381 -2.51 -5.19 1.08
C VAL A 381 -3.95 -5.16 0.58
N ILE A 382 -4.56 -6.32 0.45
CA ILE A 382 -6.00 -6.43 0.17
C ILE A 382 -6.76 -6.02 1.44
N ASP A 383 -7.71 -5.08 1.32
CA ASP A 383 -8.43 -4.49 2.46
C ASP A 383 -9.20 -5.55 3.29
N GLU A 384 -9.67 -6.61 2.63
CA GLU A 384 -10.36 -7.74 3.25
C GLU A 384 -9.38 -8.84 3.70
N CYS A 385 -9.11 -8.90 5.00
CA CYS A 385 -8.26 -9.95 5.58
C CYS A 385 -9.07 -11.21 5.94
N PRO A 386 -8.66 -12.41 5.46
CA PRO A 386 -9.44 -13.63 5.67
C PRO A 386 -9.64 -14.06 7.14
N ARG A 387 -8.68 -13.76 8.03
CA ARG A 387 -8.69 -14.21 9.42
C ARG A 387 -8.03 -13.24 10.39
N VAL A 388 -8.48 -13.32 11.64
CA VAL A 388 -7.88 -12.67 12.80
C VAL A 388 -7.51 -13.73 13.82
N TYR A 389 -6.32 -13.61 14.40
CA TYR A 389 -5.81 -14.52 15.41
C TYR A 389 -5.28 -13.73 16.61
N SER A 390 -5.52 -14.27 17.81
CA SER A 390 -4.77 -13.84 18.98
C SER A 390 -3.38 -14.46 18.97
N LEU A 391 -2.39 -13.71 19.46
CA LEU A 391 -0.98 -14.06 19.39
C LEU A 391 -0.43 -14.31 20.80
N ALA A 392 0.16 -15.48 21.01
CA ALA A 392 0.66 -15.91 22.32
C ALA A 392 1.92 -16.78 22.21
N TYR A 393 2.62 -16.94 23.33
CA TYR A 393 3.67 -17.94 23.49
C TYR A 393 3.08 -19.31 23.81
N ILE A 394 3.85 -20.37 23.58
CA ILE A 394 3.41 -21.75 23.83
C ILE A 394 4.30 -22.45 24.85
N VAL A 395 3.66 -23.27 25.67
CA VAL A 395 4.29 -24.14 26.67
C VAL A 395 3.68 -25.53 26.58
N ARG A 396 4.31 -26.52 27.22
CA ARG A 396 3.69 -27.84 27.36
C ARG A 396 2.43 -27.76 28.21
N LYS A 397 1.44 -28.57 27.88
CA LYS A 397 0.23 -28.70 28.69
C LYS A 397 0.57 -29.14 30.12
N GLY A 398 0.01 -28.43 31.10
CA GLY A 398 0.26 -28.70 32.51
C GLY A 398 1.62 -28.21 33.01
N TRP A 399 2.28 -27.29 32.29
CA TRP A 399 3.53 -26.69 32.76
C TRP A 399 3.31 -25.91 34.07
N PRO A 400 3.96 -26.28 35.19
CA PRO A 400 3.64 -25.74 36.52
C PRO A 400 3.81 -24.21 36.65
N PHE A 401 4.66 -23.62 35.82
CA PHE A 401 4.97 -22.18 35.87
C PHE A 401 4.06 -21.33 34.97
N ALA A 402 3.14 -21.94 34.21
CA ALA A 402 2.24 -21.22 33.32
C ALA A 402 1.42 -20.12 34.03
N PRO A 403 0.84 -20.32 35.23
CA PRO A 403 0.10 -19.27 35.93
C PRO A 403 0.96 -18.05 36.29
N LEU A 404 2.21 -18.28 36.66
CA LEU A 404 3.17 -17.22 37.02
C LEU A 404 3.58 -16.41 35.78
N PHE A 405 3.89 -17.11 34.69
CA PHE A 405 4.21 -16.48 33.41
C PHE A 405 3.01 -15.69 32.87
N ASN A 406 1.79 -16.23 32.96
CA ASN A 406 0.56 -15.55 32.56
C ASN A 406 0.35 -14.27 33.37
N ALA A 407 0.53 -14.29 34.69
CA ALA A 407 0.41 -13.11 35.54
C ALA A 407 1.44 -12.03 35.19
N ALA A 408 2.66 -12.41 34.82
CA ALA A 408 3.70 -11.48 34.40
C ALA A 408 3.39 -10.89 33.01
N ILE A 409 3.06 -11.72 32.03
CA ILE A 409 2.69 -11.29 30.66
C ILE A 409 1.49 -10.34 30.72
N PHE A 410 0.46 -10.69 31.49
CA PHE A 410 -0.72 -9.84 31.68
C PHE A 410 -0.34 -8.43 32.13
N ARG A 411 0.58 -8.28 33.10
CA ARG A 411 1.05 -6.96 33.55
C ARG A 411 1.82 -6.19 32.46
N PHE A 412 2.62 -6.88 31.65
CA PHE A 412 3.34 -6.24 30.53
C PHE A 412 2.37 -5.76 29.43
N VAL A 413 1.31 -6.52 29.17
CA VAL A 413 0.27 -6.17 28.20
C VAL A 413 -0.56 -4.99 28.71
N GLU A 414 -1.07 -5.06 29.94
CA GLU A 414 -1.90 -3.99 30.55
C GLU A 414 -1.13 -2.67 30.74
N SER A 415 0.19 -2.73 30.93
CA SER A 415 1.04 -1.53 30.99
C SER A 415 1.39 -0.95 29.61
N GLY A 416 1.01 -1.61 28.52
CA GLY A 416 1.33 -1.20 27.15
C GLY A 416 2.80 -1.37 26.75
N LEU A 417 3.61 -2.02 27.59
CA LEU A 417 5.05 -2.21 27.34
C LEU A 417 5.31 -3.09 26.12
N SER A 418 4.48 -4.11 25.91
CA SER A 418 4.58 -4.99 24.74
C SER A 418 4.45 -4.20 23.43
N MET A 419 3.35 -3.47 23.24
CA MET A 419 3.12 -2.69 22.02
C MET A 419 4.15 -1.58 21.85
N LYS A 420 4.63 -0.99 22.95
CA LYS A 420 5.73 -0.02 22.90
C LYS A 420 7.01 -0.65 22.34
N TRP A 421 7.45 -1.80 22.86
CA TRP A 421 8.67 -2.45 22.36
C TRP A 421 8.55 -2.88 20.90
N TYR A 422 7.35 -3.28 20.47
CA TYR A 422 7.08 -3.56 19.06
C TYR A 422 7.28 -2.30 18.20
N ALA A 423 6.61 -1.20 18.53
CA ALA A 423 6.68 0.06 17.79
C ALA A 423 8.10 0.65 17.78
N ASP A 424 8.76 0.72 18.94
CA ASP A 424 10.13 1.23 19.06
C ASP A 424 11.11 0.42 18.18
N THR A 425 10.92 -0.90 18.10
CA THR A 425 11.77 -1.77 17.27
C THR A 425 11.47 -1.60 15.77
N GLU A 426 10.19 -1.53 15.41
CA GLU A 426 9.75 -1.29 14.04
C GLU A 426 10.28 0.05 13.51
N ASP A 427 10.07 1.14 14.25
CA ASP A 427 10.51 2.48 13.87
C ASP A 427 12.03 2.56 13.74
N ALA A 428 12.76 1.92 14.65
CA ALA A 428 14.22 1.86 14.59
C ALA A 428 14.73 1.13 13.33
N LEU A 429 14.09 0.03 12.94
CA LEU A 429 14.43 -0.73 11.72
C LEU A 429 14.11 0.07 10.45
N ILE A 430 12.93 0.71 10.40
CA ILE A 430 12.51 1.54 9.26
C ILE A 430 13.48 2.72 9.10
N MET A 431 13.79 3.42 10.20
CA MET A 431 14.67 4.58 10.17
C MET A 431 16.08 4.21 9.70
N GLN A 432 16.65 3.12 10.23
CA GLN A 432 17.97 2.65 9.82
C GLN A 432 18.03 2.33 8.32
N LYS A 433 17.00 1.67 7.78
CA LYS A 433 16.91 1.33 6.35
C LYS A 433 16.71 2.57 5.48
N ARG A 434 15.84 3.49 5.88
CA ARG A 434 15.60 4.75 5.15
C ARG A 434 16.84 5.64 5.10
N ILE A 435 17.56 5.81 6.22
CA ILE A 435 18.82 6.56 6.23
C ILE A 435 19.81 5.95 5.23
N ARG A 436 19.95 4.62 5.23
CA ARG A 436 20.82 3.93 4.28
C ARG A 436 20.42 4.16 2.83
N GLN A 437 19.12 4.03 2.51
CA GLN A 437 18.60 4.29 1.16
C GLN A 437 18.84 5.74 0.72
N MET A 438 18.60 6.71 1.60
CA MET A 438 18.84 8.13 1.31
C MET A 438 20.32 8.42 1.04
N MET A 439 21.24 7.76 1.75
CA MET A 439 22.68 7.88 1.49
C MET A 439 23.07 7.29 0.14
N GLU A 440 22.46 6.16 -0.24
CA GLU A 440 22.70 5.48 -1.52
C GLU A 440 22.08 6.23 -2.73
N GLN A 441 20.97 6.97 -2.55
CA GLN A 441 20.19 7.60 -3.62
C GLN A 441 20.36 9.12 -3.78
N ARG A 442 21.41 9.70 -3.20
CA ARG A 442 21.63 11.16 -3.15
C ARG A 442 21.66 11.87 -4.53
N GLU A 443 21.74 11.12 -5.63
CA GLU A 443 21.91 11.64 -6.99
C GLU A 443 20.63 11.71 -7.86
N GLU A 444 19.50 11.12 -7.47
CA GLU A 444 18.28 11.21 -8.30
C GLU A 444 17.56 12.54 -8.11
N SER A 445 17.57 13.36 -9.17
CA SER A 445 16.85 14.64 -9.19
C SER A 445 15.34 14.43 -9.02
N ALA A 446 14.76 15.05 -7.99
CA ALA A 446 13.33 14.99 -7.66
C ALA A 446 12.35 15.47 -8.76
N LEU A 447 12.86 16.04 -9.84
CA LEU A 447 12.09 16.57 -10.97
C LEU A 447 12.28 15.69 -12.20
N ARG A 448 11.21 14.98 -12.58
CA ARG A 448 11.16 14.20 -13.82
C ARG A 448 11.17 15.13 -15.03
N LYS A 449 12.08 14.87 -15.98
CA LYS A 449 12.11 15.53 -17.29
C LYS A 449 11.11 14.85 -18.23
N LEU A 450 10.29 15.62 -18.93
CA LEU A 450 9.42 15.13 -20.00
C LEU A 450 10.29 14.60 -21.14
N THR A 451 9.99 13.40 -21.62
CA THR A 451 10.76 12.71 -22.65
C THR A 451 9.96 12.57 -23.95
N MET A 452 10.63 12.31 -25.07
CA MET A 452 9.96 12.08 -26.36
C MET A 452 8.99 10.89 -26.30
N THR A 453 9.19 9.94 -25.38
CA THR A 453 8.25 8.82 -25.19
C THR A 453 6.88 9.29 -24.71
N ASP A 454 6.84 10.39 -23.96
CA ASP A 454 5.62 10.90 -23.35
C ASP A 454 4.74 11.62 -24.39
N MET A 455 5.32 12.04 -25.53
CA MET A 455 4.64 12.71 -26.65
C MET A 455 4.37 11.80 -27.87
N GLN A 456 4.66 10.49 -27.78
CA GLN A 456 4.52 9.54 -28.89
C GLN A 456 3.12 9.55 -29.53
N THR A 457 2.07 9.57 -28.71
CA THR A 457 0.68 9.54 -29.17
C THR A 457 0.37 10.69 -30.12
N SER A 458 0.86 11.90 -29.83
CA SER A 458 0.67 13.07 -30.68
C SER A 458 1.33 12.88 -32.05
N PHE A 459 2.54 12.32 -32.09
CA PHE A 459 3.22 11.99 -33.34
C PHE A 459 2.50 10.89 -34.13
N TYR A 460 1.97 9.86 -33.46
CA TYR A 460 1.20 8.81 -34.12
C TYR A 460 -0.10 9.32 -34.73
N ILE A 461 -0.86 10.15 -34.00
CA ILE A 461 -2.09 10.77 -34.53
C ILE A 461 -1.77 11.64 -35.76
N MET A 462 -0.70 12.42 -35.69
CA MET A 462 -0.27 13.27 -36.79
C MET A 462 0.15 12.44 -38.03
N ALA A 463 0.94 11.39 -37.83
CA ALA A 463 1.36 10.50 -38.92
C ALA A 463 0.17 9.78 -39.57
N LEU A 464 -0.76 9.24 -38.77
CA LEU A 464 -1.99 8.63 -39.27
C LEU A 464 -2.86 9.61 -40.06
N GLY A 465 -2.98 10.86 -39.58
CA GLY A 465 -3.69 11.93 -40.30
C GLY A 465 -3.06 12.26 -41.65
N MET A 466 -1.73 12.39 -41.71
CA MET A 466 -1.02 12.62 -42.97
C MET A 466 -1.15 11.44 -43.93
N LEU A 467 -1.07 10.20 -43.43
CA LEU A 467 -1.27 8.99 -44.23
C LEU A 467 -2.68 8.94 -44.83
N ALA A 468 -3.71 9.16 -44.01
CA ALA A 468 -5.09 9.18 -44.47
C ALA A 468 -5.33 10.28 -45.52
N SER A 469 -4.83 11.49 -45.28
CA SER A 469 -4.90 12.60 -46.23
C SER A 469 -4.18 12.28 -47.55
N SER A 470 -2.98 11.68 -47.47
CA SER A 470 -2.22 11.27 -48.65
C SER A 470 -2.93 10.19 -49.46
N VAL A 471 -3.57 9.22 -48.80
CA VAL A 471 -4.37 8.18 -49.46
C VAL A 471 -5.57 8.79 -50.18
N VAL A 472 -6.31 9.71 -49.54
CA VAL A 472 -7.44 10.40 -50.17
C VAL A 472 -6.97 11.20 -51.37
N PHE A 473 -5.88 11.95 -51.26
CA PHE A 473 -5.30 12.71 -52.36
C PHE A 473 -4.90 11.81 -53.55
N ILE A 474 -4.30 10.66 -53.28
CA ILE A 474 -3.94 9.68 -54.32
C ILE A 474 -5.20 9.15 -55.01
N VAL A 475 -6.23 8.78 -54.24
CA VAL A 475 -7.51 8.31 -54.79
C VAL A 475 -8.17 9.38 -55.66
N GLU A 476 -8.23 10.62 -55.18
CA GLU A 476 -8.75 11.76 -55.95
C GLU A 476 -7.96 12.00 -57.23
N ALA A 477 -6.63 11.88 -57.19
CA ALA A 477 -5.78 12.04 -58.37
C ALA A 477 -5.95 10.92 -59.40
N PHE A 478 -6.28 9.69 -58.98
CA PHE A 478 -6.60 8.60 -59.90
C PHE A 478 -8.00 8.74 -60.50
N VAL A 479 -9.00 9.06 -59.68
CA VAL A 479 -10.40 9.24 -60.13
C VAL A 479 -10.53 10.46 -61.03
N GLY A 480 -9.89 11.58 -60.69
CA GLY A 480 -9.87 12.80 -61.50
C GLY A 480 -9.03 12.71 -62.77
N ARG A 481 -8.32 11.60 -62.99
CA ARG A 481 -7.64 11.27 -64.27
C ARG A 481 -8.49 10.37 -65.17
N SER A 482 -9.52 9.74 -64.63
CA SER A 482 -10.44 8.85 -65.35
C SER A 482 -11.71 9.56 -65.85
N ASP A 483 -11.94 10.80 -65.44
CA ASP A 483 -12.81 11.79 -66.10
C ASP A 483 -11.96 12.69 -67.02
#